data_AF-F3C6S3-F1
#
_entry.id   AF-F3C6S3-F1
#
_cell.length_a   1.000
_cell.length_b   1.000
_cell.length_c   1.000
_cell.angle_alpha   90.00
_cell.angle_beta   90.00
_cell.angle_gamma   90.00
#
_symmetry.space_group_name_H-M   'P 1'
#
loop_
_entity.id
_entity.type
_entity.pdbx_description
1 polymer ?
#
loop_
_entity_poly.entity_id
_entity_poly.type
_entity_poly.pdbx_seq_one_letter_code
_entity_poly.pdbx_strand_id
1 'polypeptide(L)'
;MLSPHAVLHQADWLQGLLNHAQRPEVGIVGPRILTPQGNILYAGMVVGMDGLAGRPFINYPTGSSSYMQRLQLTQNWSAVSGNCLMVRKEVFDHAGGMEAATFTQGLQDLDLCMRVGRDGYLIVGTPDSSLVLAEPAAAERSETSRQALDKEQQSFFEKWLPKMARDPAYNPSLQLNEVQAFDLDPGLQMGWEPFCTRHLPSILGMLVNSSAVGHYRVSQPLLELMAAGRVVGRMSYESTTPVEIERQRPDVIVFQGRYSEPKIKDIVLAKNYSSAMRIFELDDYIIDVPERNEHRRSMPDNIAEMLRKGIGLCDRVVVSTQPLAQVLSSMHSDIRVVPNMLATHLWSSLKSQRRTSGKPRIGWGGGTSHRGDLELIVDVVRELADEVEWVFFGMCPDLLKPYIHEYHTAVSLQTYPAKLASLNLDLALAPLEFHIFNDCKSNLRLLEYGACGYPVICSDTEAYRGHLPATRVYTNSSEEWLQAIRMHLSDPNASYRMGDELRETVLRDFMLRGENLQYWANGWLPD
;
A
#
# COMPACT_ATOMS: atom_id res chain seq x y z
N MET A 1 -33.43 21.69 16.31
CA MET A 1 -33.90 20.41 15.72
C MET A 1 -33.81 19.33 16.78
N LEU A 2 -34.79 18.44 16.83
CA LEU A 2 -34.84 17.31 17.75
C LEU A 2 -35.41 16.10 17.02
N SER A 3 -34.69 14.98 17.04
CA SER A 3 -35.12 13.73 16.42
C SER A 3 -36.41 13.23 17.07
N PRO A 4 -37.37 12.70 16.29
CA PRO A 4 -38.58 12.08 16.84
C PRO A 4 -38.29 10.83 17.67
N HIS A 5 -37.08 10.28 17.57
CA HIS A 5 -36.63 9.10 18.33
C HIS A 5 -35.83 9.46 19.60
N ALA A 6 -35.70 10.75 19.91
CA ALA A 6 -35.02 11.19 21.11
C ALA A 6 -35.93 11.02 22.35
N VAL A 7 -35.39 10.36 23.37
CA VAL A 7 -36.00 10.22 24.70
C VAL A 7 -35.34 11.23 25.64
N LEU A 8 -36.15 12.17 26.11
CA LEU A 8 -35.74 13.18 27.09
C LEU A 8 -35.74 12.56 28.48
N HIS A 9 -34.60 12.56 29.16
CA HIS A 9 -34.48 11.97 30.51
C HIS A 9 -33.99 12.95 31.59
N GLN A 10 -33.43 14.09 31.19
CA GLN A 10 -33.09 15.20 32.08
C GLN A 10 -34.14 16.30 31.93
N ALA A 11 -34.62 16.88 33.03
CA ALA A 11 -35.65 17.92 32.98
C ALA A 11 -35.13 19.26 32.43
N ASP A 12 -33.84 19.54 32.66
CA ASP A 12 -33.15 20.80 32.36
C ASP A 12 -32.33 20.75 31.07
N TRP A 13 -32.44 19.68 30.27
CA TRP A 13 -31.68 19.49 29.02
C TRP A 13 -31.76 20.71 28.07
N LEU A 14 -32.94 21.32 27.94
CA LEU A 14 -33.15 22.44 27.04
C LEU A 14 -32.49 23.71 27.59
N GLN A 15 -32.52 23.89 28.91
CA GLN A 15 -31.91 25.04 29.58
C GLN A 15 -30.38 24.98 29.46
N GLY A 16 -29.77 23.80 29.61
CA GLY A 16 -28.34 23.63 29.41
C GLY A 16 -27.88 23.98 27.99
N LEU A 17 -28.63 23.58 26.97
CA LEU A 17 -28.37 23.99 25.58
C LEU A 17 -28.58 25.50 25.37
N LEU A 18 -29.66 26.06 25.91
CA LEU A 18 -30.01 27.47 25.76
C LEU A 18 -28.95 28.40 26.38
N ASN A 19 -28.40 28.03 27.53
CA ASN A 19 -27.33 28.79 28.19
C ASN A 19 -26.12 29.00 27.27
N HIS A 20 -25.79 28.01 26.44
CA HIS A 20 -24.75 28.15 25.43
C HIS A 20 -25.22 28.92 24.19
N ALA A 21 -26.43 28.66 23.70
CA ALA A 21 -26.95 29.25 22.46
C ALA A 21 -27.17 30.78 22.55
N GLN A 22 -27.35 31.31 23.77
CA GLN A 22 -27.47 32.74 24.03
C GLN A 22 -26.15 33.50 23.88
N ARG A 23 -25.00 32.81 23.88
CA ARG A 23 -23.68 33.44 23.73
C ARG A 23 -23.48 33.92 22.29
N PRO A 24 -23.21 35.22 22.04
CA PRO A 24 -23.10 35.76 20.68
C PRO A 24 -22.13 35.00 19.76
N GLU A 25 -21.03 34.51 20.30
CA GLU A 25 -20.00 33.77 19.57
C GLU A 25 -20.38 32.32 19.24
N VAL A 26 -21.42 31.75 19.87
CA VAL A 26 -21.85 30.35 19.67
C VAL A 26 -22.93 30.28 18.61
N GLY A 27 -22.74 29.55 17.52
CA GLY A 27 -23.74 29.42 16.46
C GLY A 27 -24.69 28.24 16.69
N ILE A 28 -24.12 27.09 17.07
CA ILE A 28 -24.83 25.82 17.23
C ILE A 28 -24.40 25.16 18.54
N VAL A 29 -25.35 24.53 19.23
CA VAL A 29 -25.12 23.74 20.45
C VAL A 29 -25.70 22.34 20.28
N GLY A 30 -24.93 21.31 20.60
CA GLY A 30 -25.37 19.92 20.65
C GLY A 30 -25.24 19.32 22.05
N PRO A 31 -26.20 18.48 22.50
CA PRO A 31 -26.08 17.73 23.73
C PRO A 31 -25.21 16.49 23.53
N ARG A 32 -24.85 15.84 24.64
CA ARG A 32 -24.40 14.44 24.63
C ARG A 32 -25.57 13.52 24.30
N ILE A 33 -25.39 12.61 23.36
CA ILE A 33 -26.40 11.62 22.97
C ILE A 33 -25.92 10.23 23.39
N LEU A 34 -26.79 9.50 24.08
CA LEU A 34 -26.54 8.19 24.64
C LEU A 34 -27.33 7.11 23.90
N THR A 35 -26.80 5.90 23.88
CA THR A 35 -27.57 4.70 23.53
C THR A 35 -28.55 4.36 24.66
N PRO A 36 -29.57 3.52 24.42
CA PRO A 36 -30.46 3.04 25.47
C PRO A 36 -29.74 2.29 26.61
N GLN A 37 -28.53 1.79 26.34
CA GLN A 37 -27.67 1.11 27.32
C GLN A 37 -26.80 2.08 28.14
N GLY A 38 -26.91 3.39 27.91
CA GLY A 38 -26.17 4.41 28.66
C GLY A 38 -24.72 4.63 28.19
N ASN A 39 -24.37 4.15 27.00
CA ASN A 39 -23.07 4.41 26.37
C ASN A 39 -23.14 5.65 25.48
N ILE A 40 -21.99 6.27 25.23
CA ILE A 40 -21.88 7.41 24.31
C ILE A 40 -22.22 6.96 22.89
N LEU A 41 -23.16 7.68 22.27
CA LEU A 41 -23.42 7.62 20.82
C LEU A 41 -22.83 8.85 20.12
N TYR A 42 -23.07 10.05 20.65
CA TYR A 42 -22.44 11.29 20.18
C TYR A 42 -22.01 12.15 21.37
N ALA A 43 -20.76 12.61 21.39
CA ALA A 43 -20.27 13.65 22.32
C ALA A 43 -19.85 14.94 21.57
N GLY A 44 -20.02 14.93 20.25
CA GLY A 44 -19.38 15.79 19.27
C GLY A 44 -19.00 14.94 18.06
N MET A 45 -18.62 15.57 16.95
CA MET A 45 -18.21 14.89 15.73
C MET A 45 -16.91 15.50 15.20
N VAL A 46 -16.04 14.63 14.69
CA VAL A 46 -14.81 15.00 13.99
C VAL A 46 -15.05 14.80 12.51
N VAL A 47 -14.98 15.87 11.71
CA VAL A 47 -15.09 15.76 10.26
C VAL A 47 -13.85 15.08 9.70
N GLY A 48 -14.05 14.24 8.69
CA GLY A 48 -13.03 13.40 8.08
C GLY A 48 -12.73 12.08 8.79
N MET A 49 -13.16 11.90 10.04
CA MET A 49 -13.07 10.60 10.75
C MET A 49 -13.96 9.56 10.08
N ASP A 50 -13.37 8.37 9.82
CA ASP A 50 -13.99 7.30 9.01
C ASP A 50 -14.55 7.80 7.65
N GLY A 51 -13.85 8.76 7.04
CA GLY A 51 -14.11 9.26 5.69
C GLY A 51 -14.92 10.54 5.62
N LEU A 52 -16.05 10.67 6.33
CA LEU A 52 -16.90 11.88 6.28
C LEU A 52 -16.94 12.63 7.60
N ALA A 53 -17.45 11.99 8.63
CA ALA A 53 -17.47 12.50 9.99
C ALA A 53 -17.72 11.33 10.95
N GLY A 54 -16.90 11.24 11.98
CA GLY A 54 -16.92 10.16 12.95
C GLY A 54 -17.22 10.65 14.36
N ARG A 55 -17.54 9.69 15.22
CA ARG A 55 -17.97 9.87 16.59
C ARG A 55 -16.82 9.50 17.53
N PRO A 56 -15.98 10.47 17.94
CA PRO A 56 -14.99 10.20 18.96
C PRO A 56 -15.69 9.64 20.21
N PHE A 57 -15.14 8.57 20.78
CA PHE A 57 -15.63 7.88 21.99
C PHE A 57 -16.93 7.08 21.85
N ILE A 58 -17.34 6.70 20.64
CA ILE A 58 -18.48 5.79 20.48
C ILE A 58 -18.35 4.56 21.39
N ASN A 59 -19.46 4.15 22.02
CA ASN A 59 -19.56 3.02 22.94
C ASN A 59 -18.82 3.19 24.29
N TYR A 60 -18.22 4.34 24.57
CA TYR A 60 -17.64 4.59 25.88
C TYR A 60 -18.74 4.72 26.96
N PRO A 61 -18.46 4.34 28.21
CA PRO A 61 -19.36 4.65 29.32
C PRO A 61 -19.44 6.16 29.56
N THR A 62 -20.63 6.66 29.89
CA THR A 62 -20.91 8.10 30.08
C THR A 62 -20.00 8.77 31.13
N GLY A 63 -19.59 8.04 32.18
CA GLY A 63 -18.69 8.52 33.24
C GLY A 63 -17.19 8.39 32.94
N SER A 64 -16.80 7.98 31.72
CA SER A 64 -15.40 7.81 31.37
C SER A 64 -14.66 9.16 31.36
N SER A 65 -13.46 9.18 31.93
CA SER A 65 -12.57 10.35 31.88
C SER A 65 -11.98 10.58 30.49
N SER A 66 -11.90 9.54 29.64
CA SER A 66 -11.40 9.58 28.24
C SER A 66 -10.17 10.46 27.96
N TYR A 67 -9.86 10.70 26.68
CA TYR A 67 -8.76 11.56 26.28
C TYR A 67 -9.00 12.99 26.80
N MET A 68 -8.12 13.45 27.69
CA MET A 68 -8.12 14.81 28.26
C MET A 68 -9.47 15.25 28.86
N GLN A 69 -10.25 14.36 29.49
CA GLN A 69 -11.55 14.72 30.09
C GLN A 69 -12.59 15.24 29.10
N ARG A 70 -12.40 15.01 27.79
CA ARG A 70 -13.30 15.54 26.75
C ARG A 70 -14.73 15.01 26.85
N LEU A 71 -14.99 13.87 27.51
CA LEU A 71 -16.36 13.42 27.75
C LEU A 71 -17.07 14.13 28.92
N GLN A 72 -16.32 14.82 29.78
CA GLN A 72 -16.83 15.49 30.99
C GLN A 72 -16.85 17.01 30.86
N LEU A 73 -16.34 17.56 29.75
CA LEU A 73 -16.17 19.00 29.55
C LEU A 73 -16.95 19.51 28.34
N THR A 74 -17.59 20.65 28.51
CA THR A 74 -18.10 21.45 27.39
C THR A 74 -16.93 21.93 26.54
N GLN A 75 -17.04 21.76 25.22
CA GLN A 75 -15.96 22.10 24.28
C GLN A 75 -16.49 22.46 22.90
N ASN A 76 -15.60 22.99 22.07
CA ASN A 76 -15.89 23.27 20.68
C ASN A 76 -15.55 22.05 19.82
N TRP A 77 -16.45 21.72 18.90
CA TRP A 77 -16.28 20.71 17.86
C TRP A 77 -16.38 21.36 16.48
N SER A 78 -16.09 20.60 15.42
CA SER A 78 -16.40 21.06 14.05
C SER A 78 -17.85 20.76 13.66
N ALA A 79 -18.45 19.72 14.25
CA ALA A 79 -19.85 19.40 14.08
C ALA A 79 -20.45 18.73 15.32
N VAL A 80 -21.77 18.79 15.43
CA VAL A 80 -22.60 18.05 16.39
C VAL A 80 -23.72 17.34 15.64
N SER A 81 -24.32 16.31 16.25
CA SER A 81 -25.31 15.47 15.56
C SER A 81 -26.61 16.21 15.24
N GLY A 82 -27.13 16.04 14.02
CA GLY A 82 -28.48 16.49 13.63
C GLY A 82 -29.63 15.84 14.42
N ASN A 83 -29.36 14.76 15.17
CA ASN A 83 -30.36 14.14 16.05
C ASN A 83 -30.82 15.09 17.17
N CYS A 84 -29.96 16.00 17.62
CA CYS A 84 -30.38 17.13 18.43
C CYS A 84 -29.36 18.26 18.30
N LEU A 85 -29.81 19.41 17.82
CA LEU A 85 -29.01 20.64 17.82
C LEU A 85 -29.91 21.85 18.07
N MET A 86 -29.36 22.85 18.75
CA MET A 86 -29.96 24.16 18.94
C MET A 86 -29.13 25.18 18.15
N VAL A 87 -29.80 26.01 17.36
CA VAL A 87 -29.18 27.05 16.55
C VAL A 87 -29.98 28.33 16.71
N ARG A 88 -29.30 29.48 16.82
CA ARG A 88 -30.01 30.77 16.82
C ARG A 88 -30.66 31.00 15.48
N LYS A 89 -31.90 31.51 15.51
CA LYS A 89 -32.69 31.75 14.29
C LYS A 89 -31.95 32.65 13.29
N GLU A 90 -31.39 33.77 13.76
CA GLU A 90 -30.62 34.69 12.92
C GLU A 90 -29.42 34.02 12.23
N VAL A 91 -28.71 33.13 12.94
CA VAL A 91 -27.53 32.41 12.42
C VAL A 91 -27.97 31.36 11.41
N PHE A 92 -29.06 30.64 11.70
CA PHE A 92 -29.64 29.66 10.79
C PHE A 92 -30.12 30.31 9.48
N ASP A 93 -30.85 31.42 9.58
CA ASP A 93 -31.36 32.16 8.43
C ASP A 93 -30.19 32.78 7.63
N HIS A 94 -29.18 33.34 8.30
CA HIS A 94 -27.97 33.87 7.65
C HIS A 94 -27.17 32.81 6.92
N ALA A 95 -27.02 31.61 7.52
CA ALA A 95 -26.34 30.51 6.88
C ALA A 95 -27.10 30.00 5.63
N GLY A 96 -28.37 30.35 5.45
CA GLY A 96 -29.24 29.86 4.36
C GLY A 96 -30.00 28.59 4.72
N GLY A 97 -30.16 28.29 6.01
CA GLY A 97 -30.88 27.11 6.49
C GLY A 97 -30.19 25.78 6.15
N MET A 98 -30.99 24.71 6.03
CA MET A 98 -30.51 23.39 5.60
C MET A 98 -30.43 23.32 4.08
N GLU A 99 -29.29 22.88 3.55
CA GLU A 99 -29.07 22.72 2.10
C GLU A 99 -29.75 21.44 1.61
N ALA A 100 -31.06 21.53 1.43
CA ALA A 100 -31.91 20.40 1.04
C ALA A 100 -31.87 20.09 -0.46
N ALA A 101 -31.37 21.01 -1.31
CA ALA A 101 -31.29 20.76 -2.75
C ALA A 101 -30.11 19.86 -3.10
N THR A 102 -29.01 19.96 -2.34
CA THR A 102 -27.83 19.12 -2.53
C THR A 102 -27.83 17.92 -1.57
N PHE A 103 -28.11 18.10 -0.28
CA PHE A 103 -27.94 17.04 0.74
C PHE A 103 -29.26 16.44 1.22
N THR A 104 -29.80 15.50 0.44
CA THR A 104 -31.06 14.80 0.68
C THR A 104 -30.96 13.55 1.57
N GLN A 105 -29.75 12.97 1.72
CA GLN A 105 -29.51 11.70 2.42
C GLN A 105 -28.87 11.86 3.81
N GLY A 106 -28.84 13.09 4.35
CA GLY A 106 -28.47 13.35 5.74
C GLY A 106 -27.10 13.97 5.98
N LEU A 107 -26.50 14.64 4.98
CA LEU A 107 -25.28 15.46 5.18
C LEU A 107 -25.58 16.95 5.47
N GLN A 108 -26.86 17.35 5.44
CA GLN A 108 -27.29 18.74 5.60
C GLN A 108 -26.93 19.36 6.95
N ASP A 109 -26.95 18.58 8.03
CA ASP A 109 -26.62 18.99 9.39
C ASP A 109 -25.10 19.20 9.56
N LEU A 110 -24.29 18.30 9.01
CA LEU A 110 -22.84 18.45 8.92
C LEU A 110 -22.48 19.71 8.11
N ASP A 111 -23.11 19.90 6.93
CA ASP A 111 -22.87 21.08 6.10
C ASP A 111 -23.27 22.38 6.80
N LEU A 112 -24.40 22.39 7.54
CA LEU A 112 -24.81 23.53 8.35
C LEU A 112 -23.76 23.86 9.41
N CYS A 113 -23.28 22.87 10.17
CA CYS A 113 -22.22 23.08 11.17
C CYS A 113 -20.95 23.66 10.52
N MET A 114 -20.57 23.14 9.35
CA MET A 114 -19.37 23.58 8.63
C MET A 114 -19.50 25.00 8.08
N ARG A 115 -20.68 25.39 7.57
CA ARG A 115 -20.99 26.77 7.14
C ARG A 115 -20.98 27.74 8.31
N VAL A 116 -21.73 27.44 9.37
CA VAL A 116 -21.80 28.31 10.56
C VAL A 116 -20.41 28.47 11.19
N GLY A 117 -19.64 27.39 11.28
CA GLY A 117 -18.24 27.47 11.75
C GLY A 117 -17.30 28.22 10.81
N ARG A 118 -17.54 28.21 9.49
CA ARG A 118 -16.78 29.02 8.52
C ARG A 118 -17.03 30.51 8.73
N ASP A 119 -18.24 30.89 9.15
CA ASP A 119 -18.62 32.28 9.41
C ASP A 119 -18.09 32.78 10.78
N GLY A 120 -17.29 31.97 11.49
CA GLY A 120 -16.58 32.34 12.72
C GLY A 120 -17.28 31.96 14.01
N TYR A 121 -18.47 31.34 13.94
CA TYR A 121 -19.19 30.89 15.11
C TYR A 121 -18.62 29.60 15.71
N LEU A 122 -18.75 29.45 17.02
CA LEU A 122 -18.42 28.22 17.73
C LEU A 122 -19.56 27.20 17.61
N ILE A 123 -19.18 25.95 17.39
CA ILE A 123 -20.08 24.79 17.47
C ILE A 123 -19.77 24.08 18.79
N VAL A 124 -20.68 24.15 19.76
CA VAL A 124 -20.43 23.72 21.14
C VAL A 124 -21.11 22.39 21.41
N GLY A 125 -20.35 21.41 21.90
CA GLY A 125 -20.89 20.20 22.52
C GLY A 125 -20.84 20.34 24.05
N THR A 126 -21.95 20.05 24.73
CA THR A 126 -22.02 20.09 26.20
C THR A 126 -22.46 18.74 26.79
N PRO A 127 -21.76 18.22 27.82
CA PRO A 127 -22.20 17.05 28.58
C PRO A 127 -23.26 17.39 29.64
N ASP A 128 -23.48 18.67 29.94
CA ASP A 128 -24.47 19.18 30.91
C ASP A 128 -25.91 18.97 30.44
N SER A 129 -26.09 18.63 29.17
CA SER A 129 -27.37 18.21 28.60
C SER A 129 -27.17 16.88 27.90
N SER A 130 -27.98 15.89 28.25
CA SER A 130 -27.96 14.58 27.63
C SER A 130 -29.34 14.07 27.22
N LEU A 131 -29.35 13.32 26.13
CA LEU A 131 -30.52 12.70 25.53
C LEU A 131 -30.21 11.23 25.25
N VAL A 132 -31.23 10.38 25.31
CA VAL A 132 -31.11 9.00 24.84
C VAL A 132 -31.72 8.92 23.44
N LEU A 133 -31.00 8.33 22.48
CA LEU A 133 -31.55 8.06 21.16
C LEU A 133 -31.96 6.59 21.08
N ALA A 134 -33.25 6.32 20.91
CA ALA A 134 -33.72 4.98 20.57
C ALA A 134 -33.41 4.76 19.09
N GLU A 135 -32.44 3.89 18.76
CA GLU A 135 -32.10 3.66 17.35
C GLU A 135 -33.32 3.12 16.58
N PRO A 136 -33.73 3.77 15.47
CA PRO A 136 -34.57 3.08 14.51
C PRO A 136 -33.74 1.96 13.87
N ALA A 137 -34.37 0.83 13.56
CA ALA A 137 -33.73 -0.18 12.73
C ALA A 137 -33.21 0.48 11.44
N ALA A 138 -31.93 0.27 11.12
CA ALA A 138 -31.36 0.79 9.89
C ALA A 138 -32.18 0.24 8.71
N ALA A 139 -32.94 1.11 8.05
CA ALA A 139 -33.69 0.71 6.87
C ALA A 139 -32.69 0.37 5.76
N GLU A 140 -32.88 -0.76 5.10
CA GLU A 140 -32.09 -1.09 3.92
C GLU A 140 -32.27 0.02 2.86
N ARG A 141 -31.16 0.67 2.50
CA ARG A 141 -31.18 1.69 1.45
C ARG A 141 -31.35 1.02 0.09
N SER A 142 -32.30 1.53 -0.70
CA SER A 142 -32.44 1.19 -2.11
C SER A 142 -31.17 1.58 -2.89
N GLU A 143 -30.97 0.96 -4.04
CA GLU A 143 -29.84 1.30 -4.92
C GLU A 143 -29.84 2.77 -5.36
N THR A 144 -31.03 3.34 -5.60
CA THR A 144 -31.19 4.76 -5.91
C THR A 144 -30.77 5.68 -4.76
N SER A 145 -31.04 5.31 -3.51
CA SER A 145 -30.61 6.06 -2.33
C SER A 145 -29.10 5.97 -2.14
N ARG A 146 -28.47 4.83 -2.43
CA ARG A 146 -27.01 4.67 -2.40
C ARG A 146 -26.33 5.58 -3.43
N GLN A 147 -26.80 5.59 -4.67
CA GLN A 147 -26.26 6.46 -5.71
C GLN A 147 -26.45 7.96 -5.41
N ALA A 148 -27.57 8.34 -4.81
CA ALA A 148 -27.79 9.71 -4.36
C ALA A 148 -26.81 10.09 -3.25
N LEU A 149 -26.59 9.20 -2.28
CA LEU A 149 -25.62 9.40 -1.22
C LEU A 149 -24.19 9.55 -1.76
N ASP A 150 -23.77 8.73 -2.72
CA ASP A 150 -22.43 8.84 -3.33
C ASP A 150 -22.21 10.22 -3.98
N LYS A 151 -23.24 10.76 -4.66
CA LYS A 151 -23.19 12.12 -5.23
C LYS A 151 -23.15 13.21 -4.16
N GLU A 152 -23.87 13.02 -3.06
CA GLU A 152 -23.83 13.93 -1.92
C GLU A 152 -22.46 13.95 -1.26
N GLN A 153 -21.86 12.78 -1.06
CA GLN A 153 -20.51 12.66 -0.53
C GLN A 153 -19.49 13.35 -1.43
N GLN A 154 -19.58 13.14 -2.74
CA GLN A 154 -18.73 13.83 -3.70
C GLN A 154 -18.86 15.36 -3.58
N SER A 155 -20.10 15.87 -3.58
CA SER A 155 -20.37 17.30 -3.42
C SER A 155 -19.85 17.85 -2.09
N PHE A 156 -19.92 17.04 -1.03
CA PHE A 156 -19.41 17.40 0.29
C PHE A 156 -17.87 17.46 0.29
N PHE A 157 -17.19 16.50 -0.32
CA PHE A 157 -15.73 16.52 -0.47
C PHE A 157 -15.27 17.72 -1.31
N GLU A 158 -15.89 17.98 -2.47
CA GLU A 158 -15.55 19.13 -3.31
C GLU A 158 -15.65 20.45 -2.52
N LYS A 159 -16.61 20.55 -1.60
CA LYS A 159 -16.85 21.74 -0.79
C LYS A 159 -15.94 21.84 0.45
N TRP A 160 -15.64 20.73 1.12
CA TRP A 160 -15.10 20.74 2.49
C TRP A 160 -13.81 19.96 2.71
N LEU A 161 -13.30 19.22 1.71
CA LEU A 161 -12.17 18.29 1.87
C LEU A 161 -10.94 18.88 2.58
N PRO A 162 -10.45 20.11 2.27
CA PRO A 162 -9.31 20.69 3.00
C PRO A 162 -9.54 20.88 4.50
N LYS A 163 -10.78 21.20 4.90
CA LYS A 163 -11.17 21.38 6.31
C LYS A 163 -11.42 20.04 6.99
N MET A 164 -11.96 19.05 6.26
CA MET A 164 -12.12 17.68 6.76
C MET A 164 -10.78 17.02 7.04
N ALA A 165 -9.78 17.24 6.18
CA ALA A 165 -8.43 16.75 6.38
C ALA A 165 -7.76 17.37 7.61
N ARG A 166 -8.11 18.61 7.96
CA ARG A 166 -7.46 19.39 9.02
C ARG A 166 -8.50 19.94 9.97
N ASP A 167 -9.32 19.04 10.52
CA ASP A 167 -10.35 19.41 11.50
C ASP A 167 -9.69 20.12 12.69
N PRO A 168 -10.06 21.38 13.01
CA PRO A 168 -9.48 22.11 14.13
C PRO A 168 -9.75 21.46 15.50
N ALA A 169 -10.77 20.60 15.61
CA ALA A 169 -11.11 19.89 16.83
C ALA A 169 -10.28 18.59 17.03
N TYR A 170 -9.47 18.19 16.03
CA TYR A 170 -8.75 16.92 16.04
C TYR A 170 -7.29 17.06 15.55
N ASN A 171 -6.35 16.50 16.30
CA ASN A 171 -4.94 16.64 15.95
C ASN A 171 -4.59 15.73 14.74
N PRO A 172 -3.96 16.27 13.67
CA PRO A 172 -3.58 15.51 12.49
C PRO A 172 -2.51 14.43 12.76
N SER A 173 -1.91 14.37 13.95
CA SER A 173 -0.99 13.30 14.38
C SER A 173 -1.68 12.06 14.96
N LEU A 174 -3.02 12.08 15.06
CA LEU A 174 -3.81 10.99 15.63
C LEU A 174 -4.49 10.15 14.53
N GLN A 175 -4.80 8.91 14.87
CA GLN A 175 -5.59 7.99 14.04
C GLN A 175 -6.94 8.60 13.71
N LEU A 176 -7.41 8.48 12.47
CA LEU A 176 -8.63 9.13 11.99
C LEU A 176 -9.79 8.12 11.80
N ASN A 177 -9.90 7.18 12.74
CA ASN A 177 -10.98 6.20 12.80
C ASN A 177 -11.62 6.20 14.20
N GLU A 178 -12.90 5.82 14.31
CA GLU A 178 -13.64 5.82 15.58
C GLU A 178 -13.03 4.88 16.63
N VAL A 179 -12.48 3.73 16.21
CA VAL A 179 -11.98 2.67 17.11
C VAL A 179 -10.74 3.11 17.89
N GLN A 180 -9.83 3.81 17.22
CA GLN A 180 -8.54 4.25 17.75
C GLN A 180 -8.50 5.77 17.90
N ALA A 181 -9.67 6.40 18.06
CA ALA A 181 -9.74 7.84 18.23
C ALA A 181 -8.85 8.29 19.39
N PHE A 182 -7.99 9.27 19.13
CA PHE A 182 -6.95 9.82 20.00
C PHE A 182 -5.71 8.95 20.27
N ASP A 183 -5.58 7.80 19.61
CA ASP A 183 -4.29 7.10 19.55
C ASP A 183 -3.36 7.78 18.52
N LEU A 184 -2.05 7.67 18.74
CA LEU A 184 -1.05 8.17 17.79
C LEU A 184 -1.13 7.39 16.48
N ASP A 185 -1.03 8.09 15.34
CA ASP A 185 -0.77 7.44 14.05
C ASP A 185 0.74 7.18 13.92
N PRO A 186 1.21 5.93 14.10
CA PRO A 186 2.64 5.61 14.01
C PRO A 186 3.20 5.86 12.60
N GLY A 187 2.35 5.86 11.57
CA GLY A 187 2.72 6.14 10.19
C GLY A 187 3.19 7.57 9.95
N LEU A 188 2.95 8.50 10.89
CA LEU A 188 3.41 9.89 10.81
C LEU A 188 4.81 10.12 11.38
N GLN A 189 5.41 9.15 12.08
CA GLN A 189 6.83 9.24 12.47
C GLN A 189 7.75 9.19 11.24
N MET A 190 7.37 8.37 10.25
CA MET A 190 8.04 8.28 8.95
C MET A 190 7.40 9.32 8.02
N GLY A 191 8.07 10.46 7.82
CA GLY A 191 7.52 11.58 7.04
C GLY A 191 7.02 12.77 7.86
N TRP A 192 7.34 12.82 9.17
CA TRP A 192 7.20 14.03 9.96
C TRP A 192 8.09 15.13 9.38
N GLU A 193 7.47 16.27 9.06
CA GLU A 193 8.15 17.45 8.53
C GLU A 193 8.25 18.48 9.67
N PRO A 194 9.45 18.70 10.26
CA PRO A 194 9.63 19.73 11.27
C PRO A 194 9.53 21.15 10.69
N PHE A 195 9.62 21.31 9.36
CA PHE A 195 9.57 22.61 8.71
C PHE A 195 8.12 23.06 8.42
N CYS A 196 7.89 24.37 8.48
CA CYS A 196 6.59 24.96 8.14
C CYS A 196 6.25 24.81 6.64
N THR A 197 7.25 24.53 5.81
CA THR A 197 7.12 24.30 4.36
C THR A 197 7.86 23.03 3.96
N ARG A 198 7.23 22.20 3.13
CA ARG A 198 7.85 20.99 2.58
C ARG A 198 8.91 21.37 1.54
N HIS A 199 10.14 20.89 1.72
CA HIS A 199 11.26 21.17 0.81
C HIS A 199 11.63 19.98 -0.10
N LEU A 200 11.14 18.78 0.21
CA LEU A 200 11.34 17.57 -0.58
C LEU A 200 10.02 17.10 -1.20
N PRO A 201 10.03 16.49 -2.39
CA PRO A 201 8.85 15.82 -2.93
C PRO A 201 8.32 14.76 -1.98
N SER A 202 7.00 14.65 -1.86
CA SER A 202 6.32 13.63 -1.06
C SER A 202 5.74 12.53 -1.93
N ILE A 203 6.08 11.29 -1.61
CA ILE A 203 5.56 10.09 -2.30
C ILE A 203 4.65 9.30 -1.36
N LEU A 204 3.44 8.99 -1.81
CA LEU A 204 2.58 7.99 -1.21
C LEU A 204 2.68 6.68 -2.02
N GLY A 205 3.36 5.69 -1.46
CA GLY A 205 3.42 4.34 -2.02
C GLY A 205 2.21 3.50 -1.59
N MET A 206 1.42 3.04 -2.55
CA MET A 206 0.24 2.20 -2.33
C MET A 206 0.50 0.77 -2.83
N LEU A 207 0.90 -0.11 -1.90
CA LEU A 207 1.36 -1.47 -2.19
C LEU A 207 0.22 -2.48 -2.09
N VAL A 208 0.31 -3.59 -2.82
CA VAL A 208 -0.64 -4.71 -2.71
C VAL A 208 -0.34 -5.56 -1.48
N ASN A 209 0.93 -5.78 -1.16
CA ASN A 209 1.36 -6.62 -0.04
C ASN A 209 2.82 -6.31 0.37
N SER A 210 3.26 -6.91 1.47
CA SER A 210 4.63 -6.84 1.97
C SER A 210 5.55 -7.95 1.42
N SER A 211 5.18 -8.60 0.31
CA SER A 211 6.00 -9.63 -0.33
C SER A 211 7.14 -9.03 -1.15
N ALA A 212 7.95 -9.89 -1.78
CA ALA A 212 9.09 -9.48 -2.60
C ALA A 212 8.70 -8.44 -3.68
N VAL A 213 7.52 -8.59 -4.29
CA VAL A 213 7.06 -7.68 -5.36
C VAL A 213 6.92 -6.25 -4.83
N GLY A 214 6.21 -6.06 -3.72
CA GLY A 214 6.09 -4.73 -3.09
C GLY A 214 7.43 -4.22 -2.54
N HIS A 215 8.28 -5.13 -2.07
CA HIS A 215 9.57 -4.79 -1.49
C HIS A 215 10.55 -4.18 -2.49
N TYR A 216 10.85 -4.91 -3.57
CA TYR A 216 11.82 -4.48 -4.57
C TYR A 216 11.32 -3.34 -5.44
N ARG A 217 10.00 -3.24 -5.61
CA ARG A 217 9.41 -2.23 -6.51
C ARG A 217 9.01 -0.94 -5.85
N VAL A 218 8.63 -0.95 -4.57
CA VAL A 218 8.14 0.27 -3.90
C VAL A 218 8.82 0.50 -2.56
N SER A 219 8.74 -0.45 -1.62
CA SER A 219 9.12 -0.14 -0.24
C SER A 219 10.62 0.15 -0.11
N GLN A 220 11.47 -0.71 -0.67
CA GLN A 220 12.91 -0.56 -0.50
C GLN A 220 13.46 0.65 -1.28
N PRO A 221 13.10 0.88 -2.55
CA PRO A 221 13.52 2.10 -3.25
C PRO A 221 13.06 3.38 -2.56
N LEU A 222 11.82 3.42 -2.04
CA LEU A 222 11.31 4.58 -1.30
C LEU A 222 12.11 4.83 -0.02
N LEU A 223 12.39 3.78 0.75
CA LEU A 223 13.20 3.88 1.97
C LEU A 223 14.62 4.41 1.67
N GLU A 224 15.26 3.95 0.59
CA GLU A 224 16.61 4.40 0.21
C GLU A 224 16.60 5.83 -0.36
N LEU A 225 15.55 6.25 -1.08
CA LEU A 225 15.36 7.64 -1.48
C LEU A 225 15.16 8.58 -0.29
N MET A 226 14.40 8.14 0.72
CA MET A 226 14.20 8.87 1.97
C MET A 226 15.50 8.96 2.77
N ALA A 227 16.24 7.84 2.91
CA ALA A 227 17.53 7.82 3.60
C ALA A 227 18.58 8.70 2.92
N ALA A 228 18.51 8.83 1.59
CA ALA A 228 19.35 9.75 0.82
C ALA A 228 18.89 11.21 0.85
N GLY A 229 17.79 11.54 1.56
CA GLY A 229 17.26 12.90 1.65
C GLY A 229 16.71 13.44 0.33
N ARG A 230 16.26 12.57 -0.58
CA ARG A 230 15.74 12.97 -1.90
C ARG A 230 14.23 13.18 -1.91
N VAL A 231 13.51 12.46 -1.04
CA VAL A 231 12.06 12.51 -0.90
C VAL A 231 11.65 12.34 0.55
N VAL A 232 10.44 12.74 0.88
CA VAL A 232 9.70 12.21 2.04
C VAL A 232 8.64 11.24 1.53
N GLY A 233 8.23 10.27 2.33
CA GLY A 233 7.22 9.34 1.86
C GLY A 233 6.52 8.52 2.93
N ARG A 234 5.35 8.00 2.55
CA ARG A 234 4.53 7.10 3.35
C ARG A 234 4.14 5.89 2.51
N MET A 235 3.97 4.75 3.17
CA MET A 235 3.49 3.52 2.55
C MET A 235 2.13 3.15 3.12
N SER A 236 1.24 2.64 2.28
CA SER A 236 -0.03 2.06 2.67
C SER A 236 -0.27 0.76 1.92
N TYR A 237 -0.76 -0.25 2.64
CA TYR A 237 -1.22 -1.52 2.07
C TYR A 237 -2.75 -1.52 1.89
N GLU A 238 -3.42 -0.55 2.50
CA GLU A 238 -4.87 -0.42 2.51
C GLU A 238 -5.33 0.60 1.47
N SER A 239 -6.63 0.67 1.28
CA SER A 239 -7.27 1.72 0.50
C SER A 239 -7.33 2.98 1.37
N THR A 240 -6.96 4.13 0.80
CA THR A 240 -6.98 5.42 1.52
C THR A 240 -8.21 6.22 1.14
N THR A 241 -8.82 6.87 2.12
CA THR A 241 -9.94 7.80 1.90
C THR A 241 -9.45 9.11 1.25
N PRO A 242 -10.34 9.88 0.59
CA PRO A 242 -10.00 11.21 0.07
C PRO A 242 -9.38 12.12 1.14
N VAL A 243 -9.91 12.06 2.36
CA VAL A 243 -9.45 12.85 3.50
C VAL A 243 -8.02 12.51 3.89
N GLU A 244 -7.65 11.22 3.90
CA GLU A 244 -6.28 10.80 4.19
C GLU A 244 -5.30 11.21 3.10
N ILE A 245 -5.71 11.15 1.82
CA ILE A 245 -4.91 11.64 0.70
C ILE A 245 -4.69 13.15 0.85
N GLU A 246 -5.73 13.94 1.13
CA GLU A 246 -5.61 15.39 1.35
C GLU A 246 -4.79 15.74 2.60
N ARG A 247 -4.89 14.94 3.68
CA ARG A 247 -4.06 15.08 4.89
C ARG A 247 -2.58 14.97 4.57
N GLN A 248 -2.23 13.96 3.79
CA GLN A 248 -0.85 13.71 3.37
C GLN A 248 -0.39 14.72 2.31
N ARG A 249 -1.32 15.16 1.45
CA ARG A 249 -1.09 16.06 0.31
C ARG A 249 0.15 15.62 -0.49
N PRO A 250 0.22 14.38 -0.99
CA PRO A 250 1.40 13.88 -1.69
C PRO A 250 1.60 14.62 -3.02
N ASP A 251 2.84 14.71 -3.47
CA ASP A 251 3.18 15.22 -4.81
C ASP A 251 3.05 14.09 -5.86
N VAL A 252 3.30 12.84 -5.42
CA VAL A 252 3.21 11.62 -6.24
C VAL A 252 2.49 10.51 -5.46
N ILE A 253 1.63 9.75 -6.14
CA ILE A 253 1.04 8.51 -5.64
C ILE A 253 1.48 7.36 -6.55
N VAL A 254 2.17 6.36 -5.99
CA VAL A 254 2.63 5.17 -6.71
C VAL A 254 1.69 4.00 -6.40
N PHE A 255 0.92 3.56 -7.39
CA PHE A 255 0.02 2.43 -7.28
C PHE A 255 0.70 1.17 -7.82
N GLN A 256 1.13 0.29 -6.92
CA GLN A 256 1.69 -1.00 -7.32
C GLN A 256 0.57 -2.01 -7.56
N GLY A 257 0.59 -2.68 -8.71
CA GLY A 257 -0.25 -3.87 -8.99
C GLY A 257 -1.76 -3.72 -8.77
N ARG A 258 -2.34 -2.52 -8.94
CA ARG A 258 -3.77 -2.24 -8.66
C ARG A 258 -4.68 -2.52 -9.85
N TYR A 259 -4.72 -3.77 -10.29
CA TYR A 259 -5.47 -4.23 -11.47
C TYR A 259 -6.72 -5.07 -11.13
N SER A 260 -7.35 -4.85 -9.97
CA SER A 260 -8.67 -5.41 -9.62
C SER A 260 -9.71 -4.32 -9.47
N GLU A 261 -11.00 -4.62 -9.70
CA GLU A 261 -12.07 -3.62 -9.61
C GLU A 261 -12.06 -2.81 -8.30
N PRO A 262 -11.95 -3.42 -7.10
CA PRO A 262 -11.90 -2.66 -5.86
C PRO A 262 -10.67 -1.75 -5.78
N LYS A 263 -9.52 -2.20 -6.32
CA LYS A 263 -8.25 -1.45 -6.23
C LYS A 263 -8.14 -0.34 -7.28
N ILE A 264 -8.83 -0.46 -8.42
CA ILE A 264 -8.94 0.63 -9.40
C ILE A 264 -9.71 1.82 -8.82
N LYS A 265 -10.68 1.58 -7.92
CA LYS A 265 -11.41 2.67 -7.24
C LYS A 265 -10.47 3.60 -6.49
N ASP A 266 -9.36 3.09 -5.95
CA ASP A 266 -8.38 3.92 -5.25
C ASP A 266 -7.69 4.91 -6.20
N ILE A 267 -7.42 4.50 -7.46
CA ILE A 267 -6.86 5.38 -8.49
C ILE A 267 -7.88 6.44 -8.91
N VAL A 268 -9.16 6.06 -9.04
CA VAL A 268 -10.25 7.00 -9.34
C VAL A 268 -10.41 8.03 -8.23
N LEU A 269 -10.37 7.61 -6.96
CA LEU A 269 -10.42 8.52 -5.82
C LEU A 269 -9.27 9.51 -5.84
N ALA A 270 -8.04 9.04 -6.04
CA ALA A 270 -6.88 9.92 -6.15
C ALA A 270 -6.99 10.90 -7.34
N LYS A 271 -7.48 10.44 -8.49
CA LYS A 271 -7.70 11.29 -9.67
C LYS A 271 -8.72 12.40 -9.41
N ASN A 272 -9.77 12.12 -8.64
CA ASN A 272 -10.84 13.07 -8.37
C ASN A 272 -10.50 14.05 -7.25
N TYR A 273 -9.73 13.62 -6.25
CA TYR A 273 -9.53 14.36 -5.00
C TYR A 273 -8.08 14.76 -4.71
N SER A 274 -7.15 14.52 -5.63
CA SER A 274 -5.75 14.91 -5.48
C SER A 274 -5.17 15.43 -6.79
N SER A 275 -4.24 16.39 -6.65
CA SER A 275 -3.42 16.90 -7.75
C SER A 275 -2.13 16.10 -7.95
N ALA A 276 -1.87 15.11 -7.10
CA ALA A 276 -0.66 14.30 -7.16
C ALA A 276 -0.53 13.59 -8.52
N MET A 277 0.71 13.51 -9.02
CA MET A 277 1.03 12.66 -10.17
C MET A 277 0.78 11.20 -9.80
N ARG A 278 0.02 10.49 -10.64
CA ARG A 278 -0.38 9.09 -10.41
C ARG A 278 0.50 8.19 -11.25
N ILE A 279 1.17 7.25 -10.60
CA ILE A 279 2.07 6.31 -11.25
C ILE A 279 1.52 4.91 -11.11
N PHE A 280 1.39 4.21 -12.24
CA PHE A 280 1.11 2.78 -12.24
C PHE A 280 2.43 2.01 -12.21
N GLU A 281 2.66 1.22 -11.17
CA GLU A 281 3.86 0.41 -10.99
C GLU A 281 3.52 -1.07 -11.22
N LEU A 282 4.31 -1.74 -12.08
CA LEU A 282 4.13 -3.14 -12.42
C LEU A 282 5.46 -3.89 -12.59
N ASP A 283 5.57 -5.04 -11.93
CA ASP A 283 6.77 -5.91 -11.97
C ASP A 283 6.71 -7.01 -13.03
N ASP A 284 5.53 -7.61 -13.24
CA ASP A 284 5.33 -8.80 -14.08
C ASP A 284 4.20 -8.61 -15.10
N TYR A 285 4.28 -9.34 -16.23
CA TYR A 285 3.23 -9.35 -17.25
C TYR A 285 2.04 -10.25 -16.88
N ILE A 286 1.10 -9.72 -16.11
CA ILE A 286 -0.02 -10.49 -15.53
C ILE A 286 -1.18 -10.83 -16.47
N ILE A 287 -1.12 -10.45 -17.76
CA ILE A 287 -2.21 -10.74 -18.72
C ILE A 287 -2.16 -12.18 -19.22
N ASP A 288 -0.97 -12.66 -19.59
CA ASP A 288 -0.77 -14.01 -20.12
C ASP A 288 0.28 -14.72 -19.27
N VAL A 289 -0.20 -15.54 -18.35
CA VAL A 289 0.61 -16.22 -17.33
C VAL A 289 0.63 -17.72 -17.64
N PRO A 290 1.79 -18.42 -17.54
CA PRO A 290 1.89 -19.85 -17.85
C PRO A 290 0.87 -20.71 -17.11
N GLU A 291 0.41 -21.79 -17.76
CA GLU A 291 -0.63 -22.68 -17.19
C GLU A 291 -0.25 -23.27 -15.82
N ARG A 292 1.04 -23.57 -15.64
CA ARG A 292 1.58 -24.19 -14.42
C ARG A 292 1.95 -23.18 -13.34
N ASN A 293 1.66 -21.89 -13.52
CA ASN A 293 1.86 -20.87 -12.49
C ASN A 293 0.74 -20.95 -11.43
N GLU A 294 1.12 -21.01 -10.15
CA GLU A 294 0.15 -21.12 -9.04
C GLU A 294 -0.84 -19.96 -8.95
N HIS A 295 -0.45 -18.75 -9.40
CA HIS A 295 -1.31 -17.56 -9.34
C HIS A 295 -2.38 -17.51 -10.42
N ARG A 296 -2.25 -18.30 -11.50
CA ARG A 296 -3.21 -18.29 -12.62
C ARG A 296 -4.62 -18.66 -12.17
N ARG A 297 -4.76 -19.60 -11.22
CA ARG A 297 -6.07 -20.08 -10.72
C ARG A 297 -6.88 -19.01 -9.99
N SER A 298 -6.23 -17.96 -9.49
CA SER A 298 -6.86 -16.86 -8.78
C SER A 298 -6.99 -15.58 -9.61
N MET A 299 -6.56 -15.61 -10.88
CA MET A 299 -6.60 -14.42 -11.73
C MET A 299 -7.99 -14.25 -12.36
N PRO A 300 -8.57 -13.03 -12.32
CA PRO A 300 -9.82 -12.74 -13.01
C PRO A 300 -9.68 -12.82 -14.54
N ASP A 301 -10.73 -13.23 -15.24
CA ASP A 301 -10.74 -13.32 -16.71
C ASP A 301 -10.61 -11.94 -17.40
N ASN A 302 -10.99 -10.85 -16.71
CA ASN A 302 -10.98 -9.49 -17.25
C ASN A 302 -9.69 -8.71 -16.92
N ILE A 303 -8.60 -9.38 -16.59
CA ILE A 303 -7.38 -8.74 -16.08
C ILE A 303 -6.75 -7.74 -17.07
N ALA A 304 -6.82 -8.03 -18.38
CA ALA A 304 -6.32 -7.13 -19.42
C ALA A 304 -7.10 -5.82 -19.49
N GLU A 305 -8.43 -5.89 -19.33
CA GLU A 305 -9.31 -4.74 -19.28
C GLU A 305 -9.02 -3.90 -18.02
N MET A 306 -8.91 -4.56 -16.87
CA MET A 306 -8.63 -3.90 -15.60
C MET A 306 -7.25 -3.23 -15.59
N LEU A 307 -6.23 -3.88 -16.15
CA LEU A 307 -4.91 -3.30 -16.28
C LEU A 307 -4.93 -2.06 -17.20
N ARG A 308 -5.59 -2.15 -18.37
CA ARG A 308 -5.73 -1.01 -19.28
C ARG A 308 -6.46 0.15 -18.63
N LYS A 309 -7.52 -0.14 -17.85
CA LYS A 309 -8.27 0.87 -17.09
C LYS A 309 -7.41 1.53 -16.01
N GLY A 310 -6.68 0.75 -15.23
CA GLY A 310 -5.79 1.27 -14.19
C GLY A 310 -4.68 2.14 -14.76
N ILE A 311 -4.00 1.67 -15.81
CA ILE A 311 -2.97 2.41 -16.53
C ILE A 311 -3.51 3.72 -17.11
N GLY A 312 -4.68 3.69 -17.76
CA GLY A 312 -5.29 4.88 -18.37
C GLY A 312 -5.79 5.94 -17.37
N LEU A 313 -5.77 5.63 -16.07
CA LEU A 313 -6.07 6.58 -14.99
C LEU A 313 -4.81 7.21 -14.39
N CYS A 314 -3.63 6.74 -14.78
CA CYS A 314 -2.34 7.24 -14.31
C CYS A 314 -1.69 8.17 -15.36
N ASP A 315 -0.72 8.96 -14.90
CA ASP A 315 0.04 9.91 -15.74
C ASP A 315 1.33 9.30 -16.28
N ARG A 316 1.79 8.18 -15.68
CA ARG A 316 3.00 7.44 -16.06
C ARG A 316 2.89 5.99 -15.64
N VAL A 317 3.55 5.10 -16.39
CA VAL A 317 3.76 3.70 -16.00
C VAL A 317 5.25 3.48 -15.71
N VAL A 318 5.57 2.82 -14.60
CA VAL A 318 6.93 2.39 -14.27
C VAL A 318 6.97 0.88 -14.23
N VAL A 319 7.92 0.30 -14.97
CA VAL A 319 8.10 -1.15 -15.10
C VAL A 319 9.53 -1.58 -14.79
N SER A 320 9.73 -2.86 -14.51
CA SER A 320 11.04 -3.41 -14.16
C SER A 320 11.94 -3.68 -15.38
N THR A 321 11.37 -3.93 -16.57
CA THR A 321 12.13 -4.37 -17.75
C THR A 321 11.65 -3.77 -19.07
N GLN A 322 12.54 -3.78 -20.07
CA GLN A 322 12.23 -3.30 -21.43
C GLN A 322 11.20 -4.17 -22.17
N PRO A 323 11.22 -5.52 -22.10
CA PRO A 323 10.17 -6.35 -22.69
C PRO A 323 8.79 -6.03 -22.11
N LEU A 324 8.70 -5.80 -20.79
CA LEU A 324 7.44 -5.40 -20.14
C LEU A 324 6.95 -4.03 -20.66
N ALA A 325 7.85 -3.06 -20.84
CA ALA A 325 7.50 -1.77 -21.44
C ALA A 325 6.97 -1.93 -22.88
N GLN A 326 7.58 -2.81 -23.67
CA GLN A 326 7.19 -3.04 -25.06
C GLN A 326 5.78 -3.64 -25.16
N VAL A 327 5.46 -4.66 -24.37
CA VAL A 327 4.11 -5.27 -24.39
C VAL A 327 3.03 -4.30 -23.90
N LEU A 328 3.38 -3.37 -23.00
CA LEU A 328 2.46 -2.34 -22.49
C LEU A 328 2.42 -1.06 -23.33
N SER A 329 3.24 -0.94 -24.38
CA SER A 329 3.36 0.28 -25.20
C SER A 329 2.04 0.77 -25.81
N SER A 330 1.08 -0.13 -26.05
CA SER A 330 -0.26 0.21 -26.53
C SER A 330 -1.22 0.73 -25.45
N MET A 331 -0.78 0.75 -24.18
CA MET A 331 -1.61 1.15 -23.04
C MET A 331 -1.25 2.53 -22.50
N HIS A 332 -0.02 3.01 -22.70
CA HIS A 332 0.42 4.32 -22.21
C HIS A 332 1.57 4.90 -23.03
N SER A 333 1.61 6.22 -23.16
CA SER A 333 2.65 6.94 -23.92
C SER A 333 3.93 7.22 -23.11
N ASP A 334 3.81 7.42 -21.80
CA ASP A 334 4.94 7.59 -20.87
C ASP A 334 5.17 6.30 -20.05
N ILE A 335 6.07 5.45 -20.50
CA ILE A 335 6.49 4.23 -19.81
C ILE A 335 7.97 4.33 -19.50
N ARG A 336 8.34 4.27 -18.22
CA ARG A 336 9.73 4.32 -17.75
C ARG A 336 10.17 2.94 -17.26
N VAL A 337 11.33 2.50 -17.74
CA VAL A 337 11.96 1.25 -17.28
C VAL A 337 12.92 1.59 -16.14
N VAL A 338 12.65 1.05 -14.96
CA VAL A 338 13.51 1.18 -13.78
C VAL A 338 13.82 -0.22 -13.26
N PRO A 339 15.03 -0.76 -13.49
CA PRO A 339 15.38 -2.11 -13.08
C PRO A 339 15.31 -2.36 -11.58
N ASN A 340 15.12 -3.62 -11.19
CA ASN A 340 15.26 -4.04 -9.80
C ASN A 340 16.70 -3.87 -9.33
N MET A 341 16.86 -3.44 -8.07
CA MET A 341 18.15 -3.17 -7.45
C MET A 341 18.12 -3.62 -5.99
N LEU A 342 19.29 -3.93 -5.45
CA LEU A 342 19.47 -4.49 -4.12
C LEU A 342 19.81 -3.40 -3.10
N ALA A 343 19.26 -3.52 -1.89
CA ALA A 343 19.62 -2.66 -0.77
C ALA A 343 21.06 -2.91 -0.32
N THR A 344 21.85 -1.85 -0.19
CA THR A 344 23.27 -1.95 0.18
C THR A 344 23.49 -2.63 1.53
N HIS A 345 22.73 -2.20 2.54
CA HIS A 345 22.85 -2.68 3.91
C HIS A 345 22.45 -4.16 4.09
N LEU A 346 21.67 -4.72 3.16
CA LEU A 346 21.25 -6.13 3.21
C LEU A 346 22.21 -7.06 2.43
N TRP A 347 22.77 -6.57 1.32
CA TRP A 347 23.41 -7.44 0.33
C TRP A 347 24.93 -7.26 0.21
N SER A 348 25.49 -6.08 0.52
CA SER A 348 26.90 -5.79 0.22
C SER A 348 27.90 -6.61 1.05
N SER A 349 27.55 -6.95 2.30
CA SER A 349 28.45 -7.64 3.25
C SER A 349 28.26 -9.16 3.29
N LEU A 350 27.42 -9.73 2.41
CA LEU A 350 27.15 -11.17 2.40
C LEU A 350 28.41 -11.96 2.06
N LYS A 351 28.60 -13.09 2.72
CA LYS A 351 29.71 -14.01 2.46
C LYS A 351 29.17 -15.43 2.40
N SER A 352 29.33 -16.05 1.24
CA SER A 352 29.13 -17.47 1.05
C SER A 352 30.48 -18.19 1.07
N GLN A 353 30.45 -19.46 1.45
CA GLN A 353 31.59 -20.36 1.40
C GLN A 353 31.47 -21.27 0.17
N ARG A 354 32.61 -21.76 -0.30
CA ARG A 354 32.72 -22.67 -1.46
C ARG A 354 33.15 -24.04 -0.95
N ARG A 355 32.70 -25.13 -1.59
CA ARG A 355 33.10 -26.52 -1.26
C ARG A 355 32.89 -26.87 0.21
N THR A 356 31.71 -26.57 0.74
CA THR A 356 31.40 -26.83 2.16
C THR A 356 31.01 -28.29 2.43
N SER A 357 30.91 -29.13 1.41
CA SER A 357 30.58 -30.56 1.54
C SER A 357 31.41 -31.42 0.58
N GLY A 358 31.24 -32.74 0.68
CA GLY A 358 32.00 -33.72 -0.09
C GLY A 358 31.60 -33.78 -1.57
N LYS A 359 30.38 -33.36 -1.91
CA LYS A 359 29.86 -33.24 -3.27
C LYS A 359 29.55 -31.77 -3.58
N PRO A 360 29.63 -31.33 -4.84
CA PRO A 360 29.26 -29.95 -5.21
C PRO A 360 27.81 -29.65 -4.81
N ARG A 361 27.58 -28.47 -4.22
CA ARG A 361 26.24 -28.02 -3.80
C ARG A 361 25.60 -27.22 -4.92
N ILE A 362 24.58 -27.79 -5.56
CA ILE A 362 23.85 -27.12 -6.65
C ILE A 362 22.45 -26.81 -6.17
N GLY A 363 21.95 -25.60 -6.42
CA GLY A 363 20.67 -25.23 -5.85
C GLY A 363 19.89 -24.15 -6.55
N TRP A 364 18.68 -23.98 -6.03
CA TRP A 364 17.71 -22.97 -6.45
C TRP A 364 17.05 -22.33 -5.22
N GLY A 365 16.85 -21.01 -5.27
CA GLY A 365 16.16 -20.24 -4.25
C GLY A 365 15.12 -19.29 -4.85
N GLY A 366 13.86 -19.39 -4.42
CA GLY A 366 12.78 -18.55 -4.94
C GLY A 366 11.39 -18.80 -4.35
N GLY A 367 10.41 -18.04 -4.84
CA GLY A 367 9.01 -18.05 -4.40
C GLY A 367 8.17 -19.20 -4.99
N THR A 368 6.86 -19.20 -4.72
CA THR A 368 5.96 -20.32 -5.05
C THR A 368 5.43 -20.32 -6.49
N SER A 369 5.72 -19.30 -7.29
CA SER A 369 5.14 -19.11 -8.63
C SER A 369 5.96 -19.75 -9.77
N HIS A 370 6.86 -20.69 -9.45
CA HIS A 370 7.91 -21.20 -10.34
C HIS A 370 7.80 -22.69 -10.67
N ARG A 371 6.64 -23.31 -10.46
CA ARG A 371 6.47 -24.75 -10.69
C ARG A 371 6.86 -25.16 -12.12
N GLY A 372 6.32 -24.49 -13.14
CA GLY A 372 6.64 -24.78 -14.54
C GLY A 372 8.13 -24.62 -14.84
N ASP A 373 8.74 -23.54 -14.32
CA ASP A 373 10.17 -23.26 -14.45
C ASP A 373 11.04 -24.37 -13.85
N LEU A 374 10.68 -24.88 -12.67
CA LEU A 374 11.41 -25.95 -11.97
C LEU A 374 11.18 -27.34 -12.56
N GLU A 375 10.04 -27.56 -13.20
CA GLU A 375 9.76 -28.83 -13.89
C GLU A 375 10.69 -29.06 -15.10
N LEU A 376 11.28 -27.99 -15.67
CA LEU A 376 12.27 -28.08 -16.76
C LEU A 376 13.53 -28.87 -16.39
N ILE A 377 13.91 -28.83 -15.10
CA ILE A 377 15.16 -29.43 -14.62
C ILE A 377 14.95 -30.75 -13.88
N VAL A 378 13.74 -31.33 -13.89
CA VAL A 378 13.45 -32.58 -13.17
C VAL A 378 14.33 -33.74 -13.61
N ASP A 379 14.49 -33.92 -14.92
CA ASP A 379 15.34 -35.00 -15.45
C ASP A 379 16.82 -34.75 -15.14
N VAL A 380 17.26 -33.48 -15.14
CA VAL A 380 18.62 -33.07 -14.78
C VAL A 380 18.91 -33.36 -13.30
N VAL A 381 17.96 -33.02 -12.43
CA VAL A 381 18.06 -33.26 -10.98
C VAL A 381 18.13 -34.75 -10.69
N ARG A 382 17.29 -35.55 -11.37
CA ARG A 382 17.29 -37.01 -11.24
C ARG A 382 18.62 -37.62 -11.70
N GLU A 383 19.13 -37.21 -12.87
CA GLU A 383 20.36 -37.76 -13.46
C GLU A 383 21.59 -37.51 -12.58
N LEU A 384 21.70 -36.32 -11.98
CA LEU A 384 22.86 -35.94 -11.17
C LEU A 384 22.68 -36.20 -9.66
N ALA A 385 21.59 -36.86 -9.24
CA ALA A 385 21.26 -37.05 -7.82
C ALA A 385 22.39 -37.74 -7.00
N ASP A 386 23.15 -38.63 -7.63
CA ASP A 386 24.29 -39.32 -7.01
C ASP A 386 25.63 -38.58 -7.19
N GLU A 387 25.68 -37.52 -8.02
CA GLU A 387 26.89 -36.75 -8.31
C GLU A 387 27.00 -35.47 -7.47
N VAL A 388 25.86 -34.86 -7.11
CA VAL A 388 25.80 -33.53 -6.45
C VAL A 388 24.87 -33.52 -5.23
N GLU A 389 24.96 -32.46 -4.42
CA GLU A 389 24.00 -32.17 -3.36
C GLU A 389 23.01 -31.11 -3.82
N TRP A 390 21.75 -31.51 -4.06
CA TRP A 390 20.68 -30.59 -4.43
C TRP A 390 20.16 -29.82 -3.22
N VAL A 391 20.26 -28.48 -3.28
CA VAL A 391 19.83 -27.57 -2.21
C VAL A 391 18.70 -26.68 -2.70
N PHE A 392 17.53 -26.76 -2.07
CA PHE A 392 16.35 -25.98 -2.45
C PHE A 392 15.91 -25.05 -1.32
N PHE A 393 15.59 -23.80 -1.66
CA PHE A 393 15.14 -22.79 -0.71
C PHE A 393 13.85 -22.10 -1.19
N GLY A 394 12.79 -22.24 -0.40
CA GLY A 394 11.45 -21.76 -0.72
C GLY A 394 10.59 -22.85 -1.32
N MET A 395 10.25 -22.73 -2.60
CA MET A 395 9.45 -23.74 -3.32
C MET A 395 10.27 -24.99 -3.68
N CYS A 396 9.66 -26.17 -3.57
CA CYS A 396 10.18 -27.41 -4.14
C CYS A 396 9.02 -28.30 -4.64
N PRO A 397 8.84 -28.47 -5.95
CA PRO A 397 7.87 -29.41 -6.52
C PRO A 397 8.03 -30.84 -5.98
N ASP A 398 6.91 -31.56 -5.83
CA ASP A 398 6.90 -32.93 -5.31
C ASP A 398 7.76 -33.90 -6.14
N LEU A 399 7.87 -33.65 -7.45
CA LEU A 399 8.68 -34.45 -8.37
C LEU A 399 10.18 -34.36 -8.07
N LEU A 400 10.64 -33.26 -7.46
CA LEU A 400 12.05 -33.05 -7.12
C LEU A 400 12.40 -33.58 -5.74
N LYS A 401 11.45 -33.57 -4.79
CA LYS A 401 11.66 -33.92 -3.38
C LYS A 401 12.45 -35.22 -3.14
N PRO A 402 12.25 -36.32 -3.90
CA PRO A 402 13.02 -37.55 -3.69
C PRO A 402 14.53 -37.41 -3.90
N TYR A 403 14.97 -36.41 -4.64
CA TYR A 403 16.38 -36.19 -5.01
C TYR A 403 17.04 -35.03 -4.24
N ILE A 404 16.27 -34.30 -3.42
CA ILE A 404 16.77 -33.13 -2.71
C ILE A 404 17.59 -33.57 -1.49
N HIS A 405 18.82 -33.08 -1.41
CA HIS A 405 19.70 -33.31 -0.26
C HIS A 405 19.33 -32.39 0.90
N GLU A 406 19.08 -31.10 0.62
CA GLU A 406 18.76 -30.09 1.63
C GLU A 406 17.61 -29.20 1.17
N TYR A 407 16.60 -29.04 2.04
CA TYR A 407 15.45 -28.19 1.79
C TYR A 407 15.29 -27.15 2.90
N HIS A 408 15.03 -25.91 2.51
CA HIS A 408 14.72 -24.82 3.41
C HIS A 408 13.39 -24.17 3.04
N THR A 409 12.56 -23.92 4.04
CA THR A 409 11.31 -23.18 3.87
C THR A 409 11.59 -21.69 3.68
N ALA A 410 10.60 -20.97 3.15
CA ALA A 410 10.65 -19.53 3.01
C ALA A 410 10.87 -18.83 4.38
N VAL A 411 11.60 -17.72 4.35
CA VAL A 411 11.88 -16.86 5.51
C VAL A 411 11.43 -15.43 5.23
N SER A 412 11.44 -14.56 6.24
CA SER A 412 11.10 -13.14 6.04
C SER A 412 12.10 -12.44 5.12
N LEU A 413 11.66 -11.42 4.39
CA LEU A 413 12.53 -10.65 3.49
C LEU A 413 13.75 -10.02 4.18
N GLN A 414 13.64 -9.66 5.46
CA GLN A 414 14.77 -9.14 6.24
C GLN A 414 15.88 -10.17 6.44
N THR A 415 15.51 -11.46 6.57
CA THR A 415 16.46 -12.56 6.81
C THR A 415 16.86 -13.29 5.53
N TYR A 416 16.11 -13.09 4.46
CA TYR A 416 16.27 -13.77 3.17
C TYR A 416 17.68 -13.67 2.59
N PRO A 417 18.35 -12.49 2.52
CA PRO A 417 19.67 -12.37 1.89
C PRO A 417 20.74 -13.19 2.63
N ALA A 418 20.75 -13.11 3.97
CA ALA A 418 21.66 -13.89 4.80
C ALA A 418 21.40 -15.40 4.68
N LYS A 419 20.12 -15.80 4.63
CA LYS A 419 19.74 -17.21 4.46
C LYS A 419 20.17 -17.74 3.10
N LEU A 420 19.97 -16.97 2.02
CA LEU A 420 20.41 -17.34 0.67
C LEU A 420 21.93 -17.50 0.60
N ALA A 421 22.69 -16.58 1.21
CA ALA A 421 24.15 -16.67 1.28
C ALA A 421 24.63 -17.88 2.10
N SER A 422 23.89 -18.28 3.14
CA SER A 422 24.24 -19.43 3.99
C SER A 422 24.08 -20.80 3.30
N LEU A 423 23.42 -20.85 2.14
CA LEU A 423 23.26 -22.10 1.39
C LEU A 423 24.61 -22.64 0.88
N ASN A 424 25.60 -21.76 0.73
CA ASN A 424 26.94 -22.07 0.26
C ASN A 424 26.91 -22.89 -1.04
N LEU A 425 26.13 -22.41 -2.01
CA LEU A 425 26.01 -23.07 -3.30
C LEU A 425 27.34 -22.93 -4.06
N ASP A 426 27.79 -24.04 -4.62
CA ASP A 426 28.88 -24.05 -5.60
C ASP A 426 28.39 -23.63 -6.98
N LEU A 427 27.09 -23.79 -7.25
CA LEU A 427 26.43 -23.42 -8.51
C LEU A 427 24.93 -23.17 -8.26
N ALA A 428 24.40 -22.08 -8.79
CA ALA A 428 22.98 -21.75 -8.72
C ALA A 428 22.31 -21.92 -10.09
N LEU A 429 21.08 -22.43 -10.09
CA LEU A 429 20.26 -22.55 -11.29
C LEU A 429 19.15 -21.48 -11.29
N ALA A 430 18.90 -20.88 -12.45
CA ALA A 430 17.80 -19.95 -12.69
C ALA A 430 17.03 -20.35 -13.96
N PRO A 431 16.28 -21.47 -13.94
CA PRO A 431 15.47 -21.88 -15.08
C PRO A 431 14.25 -20.95 -15.23
N LEU A 432 13.85 -20.70 -16.46
CA LEU A 432 12.60 -20.07 -16.85
C LEU A 432 12.05 -20.74 -18.11
N GLU A 433 10.77 -21.08 -18.11
CA GLU A 433 10.05 -21.54 -19.31
C GLU A 433 10.02 -20.45 -20.38
N PHE A 434 10.11 -20.83 -21.66
CA PHE A 434 9.96 -19.87 -22.76
C PHE A 434 8.50 -19.42 -22.86
N HIS A 435 8.22 -18.23 -22.37
CA HIS A 435 6.89 -17.66 -22.31
C HIS A 435 6.98 -16.14 -22.20
N ILE A 436 6.03 -15.40 -22.78
CA ILE A 436 6.02 -13.92 -22.74
C ILE A 436 6.06 -13.37 -21.31
N PHE A 437 5.36 -14.02 -20.39
CA PHE A 437 5.45 -13.78 -18.94
C PHE A 437 6.88 -13.76 -18.42
N ASN A 438 7.66 -14.79 -18.78
CA ASN A 438 9.02 -14.97 -18.32
C ASN A 438 9.99 -14.02 -19.03
N ASP A 439 9.75 -13.70 -20.31
CA ASP A 439 10.52 -12.67 -21.01
C ASP A 439 10.32 -11.27 -20.41
N CYS A 440 9.16 -11.01 -19.79
CA CYS A 440 8.88 -9.76 -19.09
C CYS A 440 9.43 -9.70 -17.66
N LYS A 441 9.84 -10.84 -17.07
CA LYS A 441 10.39 -10.87 -15.70
C LYS A 441 11.69 -10.09 -15.59
N SER A 442 11.99 -9.62 -14.38
CA SER A 442 13.28 -9.02 -14.06
C SER A 442 14.40 -10.05 -13.88
N ASN A 443 15.65 -9.59 -14.00
CA ASN A 443 16.86 -10.37 -13.73
C ASN A 443 17.15 -10.59 -12.22
N LEU A 444 16.17 -10.40 -11.34
CA LEU A 444 16.36 -10.35 -9.89
C LEU A 444 17.07 -11.60 -9.33
N ARG A 445 16.80 -12.80 -9.87
CA ARG A 445 17.49 -14.03 -9.44
C ARG A 445 19.02 -13.94 -9.65
N LEU A 446 19.46 -13.38 -10.77
CA LEU A 446 20.89 -13.22 -11.07
C LEU A 446 21.52 -12.16 -10.14
N LEU A 447 20.76 -11.11 -9.79
CA LEU A 447 21.22 -10.11 -8.84
C LEU A 447 21.46 -10.72 -7.46
N GLU A 448 20.50 -11.48 -6.95
CA GLU A 448 20.59 -12.07 -5.62
C GLU A 448 21.67 -13.16 -5.53
N TYR A 449 21.73 -14.08 -6.51
CA TYR A 449 22.80 -15.08 -6.58
C TYR A 449 24.17 -14.43 -6.77
N GLY A 450 24.23 -13.39 -7.60
CA GLY A 450 25.44 -12.59 -7.81
C GLY A 450 25.94 -11.95 -6.52
N ALA A 451 25.06 -11.34 -5.73
CA ALA A 451 25.45 -10.77 -4.44
C ALA A 451 26.00 -11.82 -3.46
N CYS A 452 25.56 -13.09 -3.56
CA CYS A 452 26.13 -14.21 -2.82
C CYS A 452 27.48 -14.70 -3.40
N GLY A 453 27.82 -14.35 -4.64
CA GLY A 453 29.03 -14.82 -5.34
C GLY A 453 28.89 -16.23 -5.93
N TYR A 454 27.66 -16.66 -6.21
CA TYR A 454 27.39 -17.94 -6.85
C TYR A 454 27.54 -17.81 -8.37
N PRO A 455 28.23 -18.73 -9.06
CA PRO A 455 28.06 -18.87 -10.49
C PRO A 455 26.64 -19.32 -10.81
N VAL A 456 26.12 -18.85 -11.95
CA VAL A 456 24.72 -19.07 -12.34
C VAL A 456 24.66 -19.72 -13.73
N ILE A 457 23.83 -20.76 -13.85
CA ILE A 457 23.30 -21.24 -15.13
C ILE A 457 21.83 -20.81 -15.23
N CYS A 458 21.44 -20.22 -16.35
CA CYS A 458 20.09 -19.69 -16.55
C CYS A 458 19.55 -19.99 -17.96
N SER A 459 18.22 -19.94 -18.11
CA SER A 459 17.57 -20.04 -19.42
C SER A 459 17.82 -18.78 -20.26
N ASP A 460 17.98 -18.91 -21.58
CA ASP A 460 18.10 -17.76 -22.50
C ASP A 460 16.74 -17.08 -22.78
N THR A 461 16.20 -16.40 -21.77
CA THR A 461 15.00 -15.56 -21.86
C THR A 461 15.39 -14.08 -21.90
N GLU A 462 14.49 -13.21 -22.38
CA GLU A 462 14.75 -11.76 -22.38
C GLU A 462 15.06 -11.22 -20.97
N ALA A 463 14.48 -11.81 -19.93
CA ALA A 463 14.74 -11.47 -18.53
C ALA A 463 16.22 -11.60 -18.13
N TYR A 464 16.98 -12.51 -18.75
CA TYR A 464 18.38 -12.80 -18.42
C TYR A 464 19.35 -12.41 -19.53
N ARG A 465 18.87 -11.82 -20.62
CA ARG A 465 19.72 -11.18 -21.63
C ARG A 465 20.28 -9.87 -21.07
N GLY A 466 21.52 -9.57 -21.41
CA GLY A 466 22.25 -8.42 -20.87
C GLY A 466 23.68 -8.75 -20.47
N HIS A 467 24.32 -7.83 -19.74
CA HIS A 467 25.75 -7.89 -19.41
C HIS A 467 26.10 -8.61 -18.10
N LEU A 468 25.11 -9.15 -17.37
CA LEU A 468 25.39 -9.96 -16.17
C LEU A 468 26.06 -11.28 -16.57
N PRO A 469 27.23 -11.63 -15.99
CA PRO A 469 27.90 -12.90 -16.25
C PRO A 469 27.06 -14.09 -15.80
N ALA A 470 26.71 -14.97 -16.73
CA ALA A 470 26.05 -16.25 -16.47
C ALA A 470 26.22 -17.18 -17.68
N THR A 471 26.15 -18.49 -17.43
CA THR A 471 26.04 -19.48 -18.50
C THR A 471 24.59 -19.59 -18.93
N ARG A 472 24.30 -19.42 -20.22
CA ARG A 472 22.94 -19.47 -20.76
C ARG A 472 22.68 -20.80 -21.46
N VAL A 473 21.49 -21.34 -21.23
CA VAL A 473 20.94 -22.55 -21.86
C VAL A 473 19.90 -22.10 -22.88
N TYR A 474 20.16 -22.34 -24.16
CA TYR A 474 19.40 -21.77 -25.28
C TYR A 474 18.12 -22.54 -25.62
N THR A 475 18.11 -23.86 -25.41
CA THR A 475 17.00 -24.73 -25.79
C THR A 475 16.15 -25.17 -24.61
N ASN A 476 16.62 -24.93 -23.38
CA ASN A 476 16.07 -25.52 -22.14
C ASN A 476 16.00 -27.06 -22.16
N SER A 477 16.72 -27.74 -23.05
CA SER A 477 16.78 -29.20 -23.07
C SER A 477 17.60 -29.75 -21.90
N SER A 478 17.19 -30.91 -21.38
CA SER A 478 17.89 -31.58 -20.27
C SER A 478 19.37 -31.83 -20.60
N GLU A 479 19.68 -32.18 -21.85
CA GLU A 479 21.06 -32.41 -22.31
C GLU A 479 21.92 -31.15 -22.20
N GLU A 480 21.40 -30.01 -22.61
CA GLU A 480 22.12 -28.74 -22.56
C GLU A 480 22.34 -28.28 -21.11
N TRP A 481 21.33 -28.45 -20.23
CA TRP A 481 21.47 -28.22 -18.79
C TRP A 481 22.53 -29.13 -18.16
N LEU A 482 22.52 -30.43 -18.48
CA LEU A 482 23.52 -31.40 -18.00
C LEU A 482 24.93 -31.03 -18.48
N GLN A 483 25.08 -30.67 -19.75
CA GLN A 483 26.35 -30.24 -20.32
C GLN A 483 26.88 -28.99 -19.63
N ALA A 484 26.03 -27.98 -19.41
CA ALA A 484 26.39 -26.75 -18.72
C ALA A 484 26.81 -27.03 -17.26
N ILE A 485 26.06 -27.86 -16.52
CA ILE A 485 26.42 -28.24 -15.15
C ILE A 485 27.75 -28.98 -15.14
N ARG A 486 27.92 -30.03 -15.96
CA ARG A 486 29.16 -30.81 -16.01
C ARG A 486 30.37 -29.95 -16.41
N MET A 487 30.20 -28.97 -17.30
CA MET A 487 31.23 -27.99 -17.63
C MET A 487 31.66 -27.20 -16.39
N HIS A 488 30.71 -26.68 -15.62
CA HIS A 488 31.00 -25.97 -14.37
C HIS A 488 31.65 -26.85 -13.29
N LEU A 489 31.26 -28.12 -13.20
CA LEU A 489 31.83 -29.09 -12.25
C LEU A 489 33.24 -29.55 -12.63
N SER A 490 33.57 -29.54 -13.92
CA SER A 490 34.89 -29.95 -14.42
C SER A 490 36.01 -28.96 -14.10
N ASP A 491 35.69 -27.65 -14.02
CA ASP A 491 36.59 -26.60 -13.52
C ASP A 491 35.86 -25.68 -12.54
N PRO A 492 35.72 -26.09 -11.27
CA PRO A 492 35.03 -25.28 -10.27
C PRO A 492 35.73 -23.95 -10.00
N ASN A 493 37.05 -23.86 -10.18
CA ASN A 493 37.77 -22.61 -9.97
C ASN A 493 37.41 -21.56 -11.04
N ALA A 494 37.21 -21.98 -12.30
CA ALA A 494 36.68 -21.11 -13.35
C ALA A 494 35.24 -20.68 -13.03
N SER A 495 34.39 -21.62 -12.61
CA SER A 495 33.02 -21.32 -12.17
C SER A 495 32.99 -20.28 -11.06
N TYR A 496 33.83 -20.43 -10.05
CA TYR A 496 33.95 -19.48 -8.96
C TYR A 496 34.39 -18.09 -9.40
N ARG A 497 35.33 -17.97 -10.36
CA ARG A 497 35.69 -16.68 -10.94
C ARG A 497 34.50 -16.01 -11.64
N MET A 498 33.66 -16.77 -12.35
CA MET A 498 32.43 -16.24 -12.93
C MET A 498 31.45 -15.74 -11.85
N GLY A 499 31.32 -16.46 -10.73
CA GLY A 499 30.54 -16.01 -9.58
C GLY A 499 31.07 -14.73 -8.94
N ASP A 500 32.41 -14.59 -8.85
CA ASP A 500 33.07 -13.37 -8.37
C ASP A 500 32.83 -12.19 -9.32
N GLU A 501 32.93 -12.40 -10.64
CA GLU A 501 32.68 -11.37 -11.66
C GLU A 501 31.20 -10.92 -11.65
N LEU A 502 30.27 -11.86 -11.52
CA LEU A 502 28.85 -11.55 -11.37
C LEU A 502 28.61 -10.72 -10.10
N ARG A 503 29.23 -11.10 -8.97
CA ARG A 503 29.15 -10.34 -7.72
C ARG A 503 29.65 -8.91 -7.88
N GLU A 504 30.83 -8.73 -8.47
CA GLU A 504 31.41 -7.41 -8.70
C GLU A 504 30.49 -6.55 -9.58
N THR A 505 29.94 -7.12 -10.64
CA THR A 505 29.00 -6.44 -11.53
C THR A 505 27.72 -6.03 -10.81
N VAL A 506 27.11 -6.92 -10.02
CA VAL A 506 25.91 -6.62 -9.23
C VAL A 506 26.18 -5.52 -8.21
N LEU A 507 27.26 -5.64 -7.43
CA LEU A 507 27.59 -4.66 -6.39
C LEU A 507 27.95 -3.29 -6.97
N ARG A 508 28.46 -3.24 -8.21
CA ARG A 508 28.75 -1.98 -8.91
C ARG A 508 27.48 -1.36 -9.48
N ASP A 509 26.68 -2.13 -10.23
CA ASP A 509 25.67 -1.59 -11.14
C ASP A 509 24.24 -1.66 -10.58
N PHE A 510 23.94 -2.58 -9.67
CA PHE A 510 22.56 -2.90 -9.26
C PHE A 510 22.29 -2.68 -7.76
N MET A 511 23.02 -1.77 -7.13
CA MET A 511 22.81 -1.40 -5.73
C MET A 511 22.03 -0.09 -5.62
N LEU A 512 21.07 -0.01 -4.70
CA LEU A 512 20.31 1.20 -4.39
C LEU A 512 21.19 2.24 -3.66
N ARG A 513 22.04 2.94 -4.42
CA ARG A 513 22.94 3.99 -3.92
C ARG A 513 23.37 4.94 -5.04
N GLY A 514 23.78 6.16 -4.69
CA GLY A 514 24.36 7.11 -5.65
C GLY A 514 23.45 7.38 -6.84
N GLU A 515 23.98 7.32 -8.06
CA GLU A 515 23.24 7.55 -9.31
C GLU A 515 22.12 6.55 -9.54
N ASN A 516 22.19 5.35 -8.95
CA ASN A 516 21.12 4.37 -9.12
C ASN A 516 19.80 4.81 -8.47
N LEU A 517 19.88 5.62 -7.41
CA LEU A 517 18.70 6.26 -6.83
C LEU A 517 18.11 7.33 -7.76
N GLN A 518 18.91 7.88 -8.69
CA GLN A 518 18.41 8.82 -9.69
C GLN A 518 17.49 8.15 -10.70
N TYR A 519 17.73 6.88 -11.09
CA TYR A 519 16.78 6.17 -11.96
C TYR A 519 15.40 6.02 -11.31
N TRP A 520 15.35 5.72 -10.00
CA TRP A 520 14.10 5.66 -9.25
C TRP A 520 13.45 7.03 -9.12
N ALA A 521 14.24 8.07 -8.80
CA ALA A 521 13.73 9.44 -8.77
C ALA A 521 13.16 9.86 -10.13
N ASN A 522 13.85 9.58 -11.25
CA ASN A 522 13.38 9.89 -12.60
C ASN A 522 12.14 9.06 -12.99
N GLY A 523 12.00 7.85 -12.45
CA GLY A 523 10.80 7.04 -12.65
C GLY A 523 9.59 7.63 -11.94
N TRP A 524 9.78 8.08 -10.69
CA TRP A 524 8.67 8.46 -9.82
C TRP A 524 8.36 9.95 -9.73
N LEU A 525 9.33 10.81 -9.95
CA LEU A 525 9.14 12.25 -9.84
C LEU A 525 8.81 12.85 -11.20
N PRO A 526 8.11 14.00 -11.23
CA PRO A 526 7.98 14.81 -12.44
C PRO A 526 9.35 15.17 -13.03
N ASP A 527 9.37 15.35 -14.36
CA ASP A 527 10.59 15.67 -15.13
C ASP A 527 11.16 17.07 -14.84
#